data_AF-A0A9D5TCF2-F1
#
_entry.id   AF-A0A9D5TCF2-F1
#
_cell.length_a   1.000
_cell.length_b   1.000
_cell.length_c   1.000
_cell.angle_alpha   90.00
_cell.angle_beta   90.00
_cell.angle_gamma   90.00
#
_symmetry.space_group_name_H-M   'P 1'
#
loop_
_entity.id
_entity.type
_entity.pdbx_description
1 polymer ?
#
loop_
_entity_poly.entity_id
_entity_poly.type
_entity_poly.pdbx_seq_one_letter_code
_entity_poly.pdbx_strand_id
1 'polypeptide(L)' 'MAIKSVSIRIEEQMLHKLSAVADYEGRSINSHVLVLIRGNIAQYEAEHGKITGELDPAINVKPTKK' A
#
# COMPACT_ATOMS: atom_id res chain seq x y z
N MET A 1 8.60 15.66 -2.97
CA MET A 1 7.56 14.76 -2.44
C MET A 1 7.99 14.27 -1.07
N ALA A 2 7.14 14.38 -0.05
CA ALA A 2 7.44 13.83 1.27
C ALA A 2 7.32 12.30 1.22
N ILE A 3 8.45 11.60 1.31
CA ILE A 3 8.45 10.13 1.44
C ILE A 3 7.95 9.82 2.85
N LYS A 4 6.83 9.10 2.95
CA LYS A 4 6.30 8.62 4.23
C LYS A 4 6.56 7.11 4.32
N SER A 5 7.16 6.67 5.42
CA SER A 5 7.34 5.26 5.73
C SER A 5 6.06 4.70 6.35
N VAL A 6 5.61 3.55 5.86
CA VAL A 6 4.48 2.81 6.43
C VAL A 6 5.01 1.49 6.98
N SER A 7 4.74 1.21 8.24
CA SER A 7 5.04 -0.08 8.88
C SER A 7 3.75 -0.87 9.03
N ILE A 8 3.71 -2.08 8.49
CA ILE A 8 2.54 -2.96 8.51
C ILE A 8 2.88 -4.19 9.35
N ARG A 9 1.97 -4.59 10.24
CA ARG A 9 2.07 -5.87 10.95
C ARG A 9 1.38 -6.94 10.12
N ILE A 10 2.14 -7.96 9.75
CA ILE A 10 1.65 -9.13 9.01
C ILE A 10 2.19 -10.39 9.67
N GLU A 11 1.51 -11.50 9.44
CA GLU A 11 1.92 -12.83 9.91
C GLU A 11 3.19 -13.28 9.18
N GLU A 12 4.09 -13.97 9.88
CA GLU A 12 5.44 -14.28 9.39
C GLU A 12 5.40 -15.15 8.12
N GLN A 13 4.52 -16.16 8.08
CA GLN A 13 4.41 -17.01 6.89
C GLN A 13 3.89 -16.23 5.68
N MET A 14 3.01 -15.25 5.89
CA MET A 14 2.56 -14.37 4.82
C MET A 14 3.70 -13.51 4.29
N LEU A 15 4.55 -12.96 5.16
CA LEU A 15 5.73 -12.19 4.73
C LEU A 15 6.68 -13.06 3.89
N HIS A 16 6.90 -14.30 4.28
CA HIS A 16 7.75 -15.23 3.53
C HIS A 16 7.18 -15.54 2.14
N LYS A 17 5.87 -15.81 2.05
CA LYS A 17 5.20 -16.02 0.76
C LYS A 17 5.28 -14.78 -0.13
N LEU A 18 5.09 -13.60 0.44
CA LEU A 18 5.21 -12.33 -0.27
C LEU A 18 6.63 -12.11 -0.80
N SER A 19 7.66 -12.42 0.01
CA SER A 19 9.05 -12.35 -0.44
C SER A 19 9.31 -13.30 -1.60
N ALA A 20 8.87 -14.56 -1.50
CA ALA A 20 9.06 -15.54 -2.56
C ALA A 20 8.43 -15.10 -3.89
N VAL A 21 7.22 -14.51 -3.86
CA VAL A 21 6.57 -13.97 -5.07
C VAL A 21 7.33 -12.75 -5.61
N ALA A 22 7.75 -11.83 -4.73
CA ALA A 22 8.50 -10.65 -5.12
C ALA A 22 9.85 -11.03 -5.77
N ASP A 23 10.57 -11.98 -5.19
CA ASP A 23 11.84 -12.50 -5.69
C ASP A 23 11.65 -13.18 -7.07
N TYR A 24 10.57 -13.94 -7.24
CA TYR A 24 10.22 -14.55 -8.53
C TYR A 24 9.94 -13.49 -9.61
N GLU A 25 9.29 -12.38 -9.26
CA GLU A 25 9.07 -11.24 -10.16
C GLU A 25 10.31 -10.35 -10.36
N GLY A 26 11.43 -10.63 -9.67
CA GLY A 26 12.65 -9.82 -9.70
C GLY A 26 12.48 -8.44 -9.05
N ARG A 27 11.63 -8.35 -8.02
CA ARG A 27 11.27 -7.10 -7.33
C ARG A 27 11.60 -7.18 -5.84
N SER A 28 11.88 -6.03 -5.24
CA SER A 28 11.88 -5.94 -3.79
C SER A 28 10.45 -6.04 -3.24
N ILE A 29 10.32 -6.54 -2.00
CA ILE A 29 9.03 -6.60 -1.30
C ILE A 29 8.31 -5.25 -1.33
N ASN A 30 9.04 -4.15 -1.09
CA ASN A 30 8.47 -2.80 -1.13
C ASN A 30 7.93 -2.44 -2.51
N SER A 31 8.66 -2.77 -3.58
CA SER A 31 8.18 -2.50 -4.95
C SER A 31 6.95 -3.34 -5.28
N HIS A 32 6.92 -4.61 -4.86
CA HIS A 32 5.79 -5.50 -5.09
C HIS A 32 4.53 -5.01 -4.34
N VAL A 33 4.67 -4.61 -3.07
CA VAL A 33 3.58 -4.00 -2.29
C VAL A 33 3.03 -2.73 -2.95
N LEU A 34 3.90 -1.86 -3.46
CA LEU A 34 3.45 -0.65 -4.18
C LEU A 34 2.67 -0.97 -5.45
N VAL A 35 3.04 -2.02 -6.18
CA VAL A 35 2.29 -2.48 -7.37
C VAL A 35 0.90 -2.99 -6.97
N LEU A 36 0.81 -3.80 -5.90
CA LEU A 36 -0.46 -4.30 -5.39
C LEU A 36 -1.39 -3.15 -4.97
N ILE A 37 -0.87 -2.16 -4.23
CA ILE A 37 -1.65 -0.98 -3.81
C ILE A 37 -2.16 -0.20 -5.03
N ARG A 38 -1.30 0.07 -6.02
CA ARG A 38 -1.71 0.79 -7.24
C ARG A 38 -2.76 0.03 -8.04
N GLY A 39 -2.61 -1.29 -8.17
CA GLY A 39 -3.58 -2.14 -8.85
C GLY A 39 -4.93 -2.14 -8.13
N ASN A 40 -4.92 -2.23 -6.80
CA ASN A 40 -6.14 -2.17 -6.00
C ASN A 40 -6.87 -0.83 -6.14
N ILE A 41 -6.13 0.30 -6.10
CA ILE A 41 -6.70 1.64 -6.32
C ILE A 41 -7.32 1.73 -7.72
N ALA A 42 -6.58 1.33 -8.76
CA ALA A 42 -7.07 1.41 -10.14
C ALA A 42 -8.32 0.54 -10.37
N GLN A 43 -8.36 -0.66 -9.78
CA GLN A 43 -9.52 -1.55 -9.84
C GLN A 43 -10.73 -0.91 -9.13
N TYR A 44 -10.51 -0.33 -7.95
CA TYR A 44 -11.56 0.36 -7.21
C TYR A 44 -12.11 1.57 -7.99
N GLU A 45 -11.22 2.39 -8.57
CA GLU A 45 -11.61 3.54 -9.39
C GLU A 45 -12.37 3.16 -10.66
N ALA A 46 -12.05 2.00 -11.25
CA ALA A 46 -12.75 1.48 -12.41
C ALA A 46 -14.19 1.05 -12.07
N GLU A 47 -14.42 0.52 -10.87
CA GLU A 47 -15.73 0.01 -10.43
C GLU A 47 -16.61 1.10 -9.79
N HIS A 48 -16.02 2.01 -9.01
CA HIS A 48 -16.77 2.98 -8.18
C HIS A 48 -16.67 4.43 -8.68
N GLY A 49 -15.87 4.68 -9.73
CA GLY A 49 -15.53 6.01 -10.19
C GLY A 49 -14.26 6.55 -9.53
N LYS A 50 -13.68 7.60 -10.13
CA LYS A 50 -12.39 8.16 -9.71
C LYS A 50 -12.44 8.60 -8.25
N ILE A 51 -11.38 8.31 -7.51
CA ILE A 51 -11.19 8.85 -6.16
C ILE A 51 -10.72 10.30 -6.34
N THR A 52 -11.66 11.23 -6.56
CA THR A 52 -11.38 12.67 -6.52
C THR A 52 -11.44 13.13 -5.07
N GLY A 53 -10.36 12.88 -4.35
CA GLY A 53 -10.06 13.56 -3.11
C GLY A 53 -8.58 13.92 -3.16
N GLU A 54 -8.26 15.22 -3.10
CA GLU A 54 -6.97 15.61 -2.55
C GLU A 54 -6.91 14.95 -1.17
N LEU A 55 -6.17 13.85 -1.07
CA LEU A 55 -5.97 13.16 0.19
C LEU A 55 -5.17 14.13 1.05
N ASP A 56 -5.89 14.90 1.88
CA ASP A 56 -5.28 15.74 2.89
C ASP A 56 -4.37 14.81 3.72
N PRO A 57 -3.05 15.03 3.74
CA PRO A 57 -2.13 14.22 4.51
C PRO A 57 -2.48 14.16 6.01
N ALA A 58 -3.39 15.01 6.50
CA ALA A 58 -3.97 14.94 7.84
C ALA A 58 -4.94 13.77 8.08
N ILE A 59 -5.59 13.21 7.04
CA ILE A 59 -6.55 12.10 7.20
C ILE A 59 -5.83 10.77 7.54
N ASN A 60 -4.54 10.64 7.22
CA ASN A 60 -3.74 9.47 7.57
C ASN A 60 -2.94 9.63 8.89
N VAL A 61 -3.14 10.73 9.61
CA VAL A 61 -2.61 10.89 10.97
C VAL A 61 -3.71 10.44 11.93
N LYS A 62 -3.43 9.37 12.69
CA LYS A 62 -4.26 8.90 13.80
C LYS A 62 -4.73 10.12 14.60
N PRO A 63 -6.03 10.38 14.80
CA PRO A 63 -6.47 11.53 15.58
C PRO A 63 -5.80 11.42 16.94
N THR A 64 -4.97 12.41 17.27
CA THR A 64 -4.34 12.52 18.57
C THR A 64 -5.46 12.51 19.59
N LYS A 65 -5.56 11.44 20.39
CA LYS A 65 -6.52 11.37 21.49
C LYS A 65 -6.27 12.60 22.38
N LYS A 66 -7.30 13.42 22.58
CA LYS A 66 -7.38 14.32 23.73
C LYS A 66 -7.31 13.50 25.02
#